data_AF-A0AAV4Q1C2-F1
#
_entry.id   AF-A0AAV4Q1C2-F1
#
_cell.length_a   1.000
_cell.length_b   1.000
_cell.length_c   1.000
_cell.angle_alpha   90.00
_cell.angle_beta   90.00
_cell.angle_gamma   90.00
#
_symmetry.space_group_name_H-M   'P 1'
#
loop_
_entity.id
_entity.type
_entity.pdbx_description
1 polymer ?
#
loop_
_entity_poly.entity_id
_entity_poly.type
_entity_poly.pdbx_seq_one_letter_code
_entity_poly.pdbx_strand_id
1 'polypeptide(L)'
;MDIKLSAEEVFQRREGVCKDYCKLFSEMCRLTGIRVKTLNGFAKGYDYRPGHQFVPGEDVTHAWNAVFVFGAWRFIDTTWGTGFTDHTGKFQQKLNEHFFLTDPDTMIWTHYPYDEMENNYSRWQLLDVIVSLEEFNALPKVTPYFFDYNMKIRSRPQNPVVFKVHKEVKISAHEPMRWKYKLYAADEIENASLNNYVFCQLKEDRLVGSFAVTPPVEGRYYFKVYAKPEHEMKEETNLHNVVIFLLDCLVAKKYIQPYPHNEVPWGPTQCFYDYRMKMINQSGPMIVTWGGKRKLILEVKDVMLITYQLLDVEGIEMDPKEIIRREDKENRVNFTFTPQRVGMYKFLLFGMPKPKQKGKWRLPLLASYLIDCKFTRQLYDEDFPPPQVKVPEKEEPKPEPPKKEKRKIKIAFLR
;
A
#
# COMPACT_ATOMS: atom_id res chain seq x y z
N MET A 1 -40.38 9.17 14.54
CA MET A 1 -40.32 10.41 15.35
C MET A 1 -39.05 10.35 16.16
N ASP A 2 -38.12 11.27 15.96
CA ASP A 2 -36.94 11.39 16.83
C ASP A 2 -37.40 11.80 18.23
N ILE A 3 -37.45 10.84 19.15
CA ILE A 3 -37.79 11.11 20.55
C ILE A 3 -36.59 11.82 21.17
N LYS A 4 -36.75 13.11 21.50
CA LYS A 4 -35.70 13.91 22.12
C LYS A 4 -35.61 13.56 23.61
N LEU A 5 -34.72 12.63 23.95
CA LEU A 5 -34.49 12.20 25.33
C LEU A 5 -33.76 13.26 26.17
N SER A 6 -34.07 13.37 27.46
CA SER A 6 -33.29 14.09 28.46
C SER A 6 -32.02 13.31 28.85
N ALA A 7 -31.04 13.96 29.48
CA ALA A 7 -29.83 13.27 29.94
C ALA A 7 -30.16 12.15 30.95
N GLU A 8 -31.13 12.38 31.84
CA GLU A 8 -31.58 11.38 32.80
C GLU A 8 -32.25 10.18 32.12
N GLU A 9 -33.08 10.41 31.10
CA GLU A 9 -33.70 9.33 30.32
C GLU A 9 -32.64 8.51 29.56
N VAL A 10 -31.61 9.15 28.99
CA VAL A 10 -30.49 8.45 28.34
C VAL A 10 -29.73 7.60 29.36
N PHE A 11 -29.43 8.16 30.54
CA PHE A 11 -28.75 7.44 31.62
C PHE A 11 -29.55 6.21 32.09
N GLN A 12 -30.87 6.36 32.24
CA GLN A 12 -31.76 5.27 32.64
C GLN A 12 -31.87 4.18 31.55
N ARG A 13 -31.97 4.58 30.27
CA ARG A 13 -32.10 3.65 29.13
C ARG A 13 -30.80 2.89 28.83
N ARG A 14 -29.64 3.51 29.06
CA ARG A 14 -28.30 2.97 28.71
C ARG A 14 -28.14 2.63 27.22
N GLU A 15 -28.91 3.28 26.38
CA GLU A 15 -28.92 3.13 24.92
C GLU A 15 -29.26 4.47 24.28
N GLY A 16 -28.67 4.77 23.13
CA GLY A 16 -28.91 6.00 22.38
C GLY A 16 -28.00 6.14 21.17
N VAL A 17 -28.16 7.24 20.44
CA VAL A 17 -27.31 7.61 19.30
C VAL A 17 -26.29 8.68 19.68
N CYS A 18 -25.44 9.12 18.75
CA CYS A 18 -24.36 10.07 19.03
C CYS A 18 -24.80 11.33 19.81
N LYS A 19 -25.96 11.90 19.45
CA LYS A 19 -26.55 13.06 20.14
C LYS A 19 -26.91 12.77 21.60
N ASP A 20 -27.33 11.54 21.93
CA ASP A 20 -27.70 11.14 23.29
C ASP A 20 -26.48 10.94 24.18
N TYR A 21 -25.45 10.28 23.65
CA TYR A 21 -24.15 10.15 24.30
C TYR A 21 -23.56 11.54 24.62
N CYS A 22 -23.53 12.44 23.62
CA CYS A 22 -23.04 13.80 23.81
C CYS A 22 -23.84 14.59 24.85
N LYS A 23 -25.16 14.39 24.90
CA LYS A 23 -26.05 15.08 25.83
C LYS A 23 -25.79 14.63 27.26
N LEU A 24 -25.72 13.31 27.50
CA LEU A 24 -25.41 12.75 28.82
C LEU A 24 -24.04 13.24 29.30
N PHE A 25 -23.02 13.15 28.45
CA PHE A 25 -21.67 13.60 28.80
C PHE A 25 -21.59 15.11 29.07
N SER A 26 -22.30 15.92 28.28
CA SER A 26 -22.36 17.36 28.51
C SER A 26 -22.98 17.69 29.86
N GLU A 27 -24.02 16.96 30.27
CA GLU A 27 -24.66 17.17 31.57
C GLU A 27 -23.73 16.81 32.72
N MET A 28 -23.01 15.68 32.62
CA MET A 28 -21.97 15.31 33.58
C MET A 28 -20.87 16.38 33.70
N CYS A 29 -20.44 16.96 32.58
CA CYS A 29 -19.47 18.05 32.59
C CYS A 29 -20.01 19.30 33.28
N ARG A 30 -21.28 19.68 33.02
CA ARG A 30 -21.92 20.83 33.69
C ARG A 30 -22.01 20.65 35.20
N LEU A 31 -22.43 19.47 35.65
CA LEU A 31 -22.52 19.14 37.08
C LEU A 31 -21.16 19.19 37.79
N THR A 32 -20.07 18.93 37.07
CA THR A 32 -18.70 18.95 37.60
C THR A 32 -17.98 20.28 37.35
N GLY A 33 -18.64 21.27 36.74
CA GLY A 33 -18.05 22.58 36.44
C GLY A 33 -17.06 22.59 35.25
N ILE A 34 -17.04 21.53 34.44
CA ILE A 34 -16.22 21.45 33.21
C ILE A 34 -16.97 22.13 32.07
N ARG A 35 -16.33 23.12 31.42
CA ARG A 35 -16.91 23.77 30.24
C ARG A 35 -16.92 22.78 29.08
N VAL A 36 -18.08 22.62 28.45
CA VAL A 36 -18.32 21.66 27.37
C VAL A 36 -19.17 22.30 26.27
N LYS A 37 -18.91 21.91 25.02
CA LYS A 37 -19.72 22.24 23.85
C LYS A 37 -19.99 20.95 23.08
N THR A 38 -21.24 20.70 22.72
CA THR A 38 -21.58 19.69 21.71
C THR A 38 -21.34 20.27 20.33
N LEU A 39 -20.64 19.52 19.49
CA LEU A 39 -20.33 19.84 18.11
C LEU A 39 -21.09 18.86 17.20
N ASN A 40 -21.45 19.35 16.03
CA ASN A 40 -22.01 18.54 14.94
C ASN A 40 -21.12 18.68 13.72
N GLY A 41 -21.20 17.70 12.82
CA GLY A 41 -20.60 17.81 11.49
C GLY A 41 -20.41 16.48 10.80
N PHE A 42 -19.54 16.43 9.81
CA PHE A 42 -19.31 15.23 9.01
C PHE A 42 -18.27 14.32 9.67
N ALA A 43 -18.50 13.01 9.61
CA ALA A 43 -17.57 12.05 10.18
C ALA A 43 -17.28 10.86 9.25
N LYS A 44 -16.00 10.52 9.08
CA LYS A 44 -15.53 9.39 8.27
C LYS A 44 -15.60 8.06 9.03
N GLY A 45 -16.80 7.74 9.51
CA GLY A 45 -17.07 6.60 10.39
C GLY A 45 -17.09 5.25 9.68
N TYR A 46 -17.75 4.28 10.31
CA TYR A 46 -17.85 2.91 9.81
C TYR A 46 -18.41 2.86 8.37
N ASP A 47 -19.49 3.58 8.11
CA ASP A 47 -20.17 3.58 6.80
C ASP A 47 -19.48 4.42 5.73
N TYR A 48 -18.58 5.34 6.11
CA TYR A 48 -17.83 6.14 5.14
C TYR A 48 -17.02 5.26 4.19
N ARG A 49 -17.13 5.54 2.89
CA ARG A 49 -16.35 4.92 1.83
C ARG A 49 -15.40 5.97 1.24
N PRO A 50 -14.08 5.66 1.11
CA PRO A 50 -13.13 6.57 0.49
C PRO A 50 -13.63 7.09 -0.87
N GLY A 51 -13.62 8.41 -1.06
CA GLY A 51 -14.11 9.09 -2.26
C GLY A 51 -15.50 9.71 -2.14
N HIS A 52 -16.28 9.34 -1.10
CA HIS A 52 -17.51 10.05 -0.76
C HIS A 52 -17.21 11.53 -0.48
N GLN A 53 -18.01 12.41 -1.09
CA GLN A 53 -17.92 13.85 -0.89
C GLN A 53 -19.05 14.24 0.05
N PHE A 54 -18.72 14.73 1.25
CA PHE A 54 -19.76 15.23 2.14
C PHE A 54 -20.39 16.51 1.57
N VAL A 55 -21.71 16.54 1.53
CA VAL A 55 -22.52 17.65 1.04
C VAL A 55 -23.47 18.14 2.14
N PRO A 56 -23.38 19.42 2.54
CA PRO A 56 -24.37 20.07 3.40
C PRO A 56 -25.82 19.81 3.02
N GLY A 57 -26.66 19.52 4.02
CA GLY A 57 -28.09 19.26 3.83
C GLY A 57 -28.43 17.87 3.27
N GLU A 58 -27.48 17.14 2.70
CA GLU A 58 -27.68 15.78 2.17
C GLU A 58 -27.18 14.70 3.13
N ASP A 59 -25.99 14.89 3.70
CA ASP A 59 -25.35 13.91 4.56
C ASP A 59 -25.78 14.00 6.03
N VAL A 60 -25.90 12.83 6.66
CA VAL A 60 -26.17 12.74 8.10
C VAL A 60 -24.93 13.16 8.89
N THR A 61 -25.12 14.11 9.80
CA THR A 61 -24.06 14.58 10.69
C THR A 61 -23.87 13.66 11.89
N HIS A 62 -22.62 13.52 12.33
CA HIS A 62 -22.25 12.95 13.62
C HIS A 62 -22.16 14.04 14.70
N ALA A 63 -22.25 13.65 15.97
CA ALA A 63 -22.13 14.55 17.11
C ALA A 63 -21.04 14.07 18.07
N TRP A 64 -20.22 15.00 18.54
CA TRP A 64 -19.16 14.79 19.52
C TRP A 64 -19.06 15.99 20.47
N ASN A 65 -18.18 15.92 21.48
CA ASN A 65 -17.97 17.00 22.44
C ASN A 65 -16.60 17.66 22.26
N ALA A 66 -16.54 18.94 22.61
CA ALA A 66 -15.31 19.64 22.97
C ALA A 66 -15.39 20.04 24.45
N VAL A 67 -14.33 19.79 25.21
CA VAL A 67 -14.22 20.16 26.63
C VAL A 67 -13.03 21.10 26.83
N PHE A 68 -13.18 22.07 27.73
CA PHE A 68 -12.07 22.95 28.11
C PHE A 68 -11.37 22.41 29.36
N VAL A 69 -10.17 21.89 29.19
CA VAL A 69 -9.36 21.30 30.27
C VAL A 69 -7.92 21.75 30.12
N PHE A 70 -7.22 21.98 31.24
CA PHE A 70 -5.82 22.40 31.27
C PHE A 70 -5.48 23.61 30.36
N GLY A 71 -6.40 24.58 30.27
CA GLY A 71 -6.19 25.81 29.49
C GLY A 71 -6.46 25.69 28.00
N ALA A 72 -6.89 24.53 27.49
CA ALA A 72 -7.17 24.31 26.07
C ALA A 72 -8.48 23.55 25.83
N TRP A 73 -9.05 23.73 24.63
CA TRP A 73 -10.15 22.88 24.17
C TRP A 73 -9.61 21.55 23.62
N ARG A 74 -10.25 20.44 23.99
CA ARG A 74 -9.91 19.09 23.55
C ARG A 74 -11.17 18.36 23.10
N PHE A 75 -11.04 17.44 22.14
CA PHE A 75 -12.18 16.68 21.63
C PHE A 75 -12.41 15.40 22.42
N ILE A 76 -13.68 15.06 22.60
CA ILE A 76 -14.12 13.76 23.11
C ILE A 76 -15.25 13.27 22.20
N ASP A 77 -15.06 12.14 21.54
CA ASP A 77 -16.18 11.40 20.93
C ASP A 77 -16.54 10.23 21.83
N THR A 78 -17.58 10.43 22.64
CA THR A 78 -18.08 9.41 23.56
C THR A 78 -18.69 8.20 22.87
N THR A 79 -19.21 8.37 21.65
CA THR A 79 -19.87 7.29 20.91
C THR A 79 -18.83 6.34 20.33
N TRP A 80 -17.81 6.86 19.64
CA TRP A 80 -16.73 6.03 19.10
C TRP A 80 -15.69 5.65 20.15
N GLY A 81 -15.62 6.38 21.26
CA GLY A 81 -14.79 6.04 22.42
C GLY A 81 -15.31 4.85 23.23
N THR A 82 -16.62 4.57 23.22
CA THR A 82 -17.22 3.52 24.06
C THR A 82 -17.21 2.14 23.41
N GLY A 83 -17.19 2.05 22.07
CA GLY A 83 -17.20 0.78 21.36
C GLY A 83 -17.58 0.90 19.88
N PHE A 84 -18.00 -0.21 19.30
CA PHE A 84 -18.42 -0.28 17.90
C PHE A 84 -19.52 -1.32 17.72
N THR A 85 -20.34 -1.17 16.68
CA THR A 85 -21.31 -2.18 16.28
C THR A 85 -20.65 -3.17 15.32
N ASP A 86 -20.73 -4.47 15.63
CA ASP A 86 -20.18 -5.51 14.76
C ASP A 86 -21.07 -5.80 13.54
N HIS A 87 -20.62 -6.70 12.67
CA HIS A 87 -21.32 -7.09 11.45
C HIS A 87 -22.68 -7.80 11.70
N THR A 88 -22.93 -8.25 12.93
CA THR A 88 -24.22 -8.84 13.34
C THR A 88 -25.21 -7.78 13.84
N GLY A 89 -24.79 -6.51 13.87
CA GLY A 89 -25.59 -5.41 14.43
C GLY A 89 -25.52 -5.33 15.95
N LYS A 90 -24.67 -6.13 16.63
CA LYS A 90 -24.52 -6.08 18.07
C LYS A 90 -23.47 -5.06 18.47
N PHE A 91 -23.80 -4.22 19.45
CA PHE A 91 -22.84 -3.30 20.04
C PHE A 91 -21.82 -4.05 20.88
N GLN A 92 -20.55 -3.79 20.64
CA GLN A 92 -19.42 -4.32 21.37
C GLN A 92 -18.78 -3.18 22.15
N GLN A 93 -18.91 -3.23 23.49
CA GLN A 93 -18.26 -2.27 24.36
C GLN A 93 -16.75 -2.53 24.38
N LYS A 94 -15.99 -1.58 23.85
CA LYS A 94 -14.53 -1.62 23.81
C LYS A 94 -14.03 -0.18 23.88
N LEU A 95 -13.50 0.19 25.04
CA LEU A 95 -12.95 1.53 25.24
C LEU A 95 -11.86 1.80 24.19
N ASN A 96 -11.99 2.95 23.52
CA ASN A 96 -11.05 3.44 22.55
C ASN A 96 -10.58 4.84 22.96
N GLU A 97 -9.41 4.88 23.60
CA GLU A 97 -8.83 6.11 24.14
C GLU A 97 -8.40 7.10 23.06
N HIS A 98 -8.30 6.68 21.79
CA HIS A 98 -8.04 7.59 20.67
C HIS A 98 -9.04 8.75 20.61
N PHE A 99 -10.28 8.53 21.04
CA PHE A 99 -11.35 9.52 21.04
C PHE A 99 -11.51 10.26 22.39
N PHE A 100 -10.55 10.12 23.31
CA PHE A 100 -10.52 10.82 24.59
C PHE A 100 -9.41 11.86 24.61
N LEU A 101 -9.80 13.14 24.63
CA LEU A 101 -8.89 14.30 24.57
C LEU A 101 -8.01 14.35 23.32
N THR A 102 -8.53 13.85 22.20
CA THR A 102 -7.83 13.79 20.90
C THR A 102 -7.33 15.17 20.48
N ASP A 103 -6.09 15.21 19.98
CA ASP A 103 -5.52 16.43 19.44
C ASP A 103 -6.23 16.87 18.15
N PRO A 104 -6.40 18.19 17.91
CA PRO A 104 -7.12 18.70 16.76
C PRO A 104 -6.60 18.25 15.39
N ASP A 105 -5.27 18.17 15.23
CA ASP A 105 -4.59 17.74 14.01
C ASP A 105 -4.82 16.26 13.68
N THR A 106 -5.15 15.47 14.69
CA THR A 106 -5.55 14.07 14.58
C THR A 106 -7.06 13.95 14.32
N MET A 107 -7.87 14.67 15.11
CA MET A 107 -9.34 14.60 15.05
C MET A 107 -9.89 15.02 13.67
N ILE A 108 -9.30 16.05 13.04
CA ILE A 108 -9.75 16.58 11.74
C ILE A 108 -9.70 15.56 10.60
N TRP A 109 -8.93 14.46 10.72
CA TRP A 109 -8.89 13.41 9.71
C TRP A 109 -10.18 12.60 9.66
N THR A 110 -10.94 12.58 10.75
CA THR A 110 -12.16 11.80 10.89
C THR A 110 -13.38 12.64 11.15
N HIS A 111 -13.25 13.82 11.78
CA HIS A 111 -14.35 14.68 12.19
C HIS A 111 -14.17 16.10 11.66
N TYR A 112 -15.11 16.54 10.83
CA TYR A 112 -15.16 17.89 10.30
C TYR A 112 -16.33 18.64 10.94
N PRO A 113 -16.09 19.66 11.78
CA PRO A 113 -17.14 20.49 12.35
C PRO A 113 -17.96 21.18 11.25
N TYR A 114 -19.28 21.03 11.31
CA TYR A 114 -20.22 21.68 10.43
C TYR A 114 -21.57 21.86 11.14
N ASP A 115 -22.04 23.10 11.23
CA ASP A 115 -23.34 23.44 11.78
C ASP A 115 -23.91 24.62 10.99
N GLU A 116 -25.01 24.38 10.27
CA GLU A 116 -25.70 25.39 9.45
C GLU A 116 -26.15 26.61 10.24
N MET A 117 -26.42 26.43 11.54
CA MET A 117 -26.90 27.48 12.42
C MET A 117 -25.77 28.31 13.03
N GLU A 118 -24.50 27.91 12.82
CA GLU A 118 -23.33 28.53 13.44
C GLU A 118 -22.35 29.09 12.39
N ASN A 119 -22.47 30.38 12.04
CA ASN A 119 -21.66 31.04 10.99
C ASN A 119 -20.15 30.79 11.07
N ASN A 120 -19.59 30.71 12.28
CA ASN A 120 -18.16 30.50 12.53
C ASN A 120 -17.86 29.09 13.05
N TYR A 121 -18.55 28.06 12.56
CA TYR A 121 -18.35 26.67 12.98
C TYR A 121 -16.90 26.20 12.78
N SER A 122 -16.19 26.72 11.78
CA SER A 122 -14.81 26.34 11.45
C SER A 122 -13.83 26.58 12.59
N ARG A 123 -14.10 27.52 13.50
CA ARG A 123 -13.27 27.74 14.71
C ARG A 123 -13.17 26.50 15.59
N TRP A 124 -14.18 25.62 15.53
CA TRP A 124 -14.21 24.36 16.26
C TRP A 124 -13.37 23.26 15.63
N GLN A 125 -12.62 23.55 14.55
CA GLN A 125 -11.52 22.69 14.15
C GLN A 125 -10.36 22.78 15.13
N LEU A 126 -10.22 23.90 15.85
CA LEU A 126 -9.13 24.15 16.81
C LEU A 126 -7.73 24.03 16.19
N LEU A 127 -7.63 24.31 14.88
CA LEU A 127 -6.39 24.31 14.11
C LEU A 127 -5.93 25.73 13.84
N ASP A 128 -4.61 25.94 13.80
CA ASP A 128 -4.02 27.20 13.36
C ASP A 128 -4.31 27.47 11.87
N VAL A 129 -4.31 26.41 11.06
CA VAL A 129 -4.67 26.43 9.64
C VAL A 129 -5.93 25.61 9.46
N ILE A 130 -7.05 26.30 9.18
CA ILE A 130 -8.35 25.68 8.95
C ILE A 130 -8.32 24.84 7.69
N VAL A 131 -8.82 23.61 7.80
CA VAL A 131 -9.04 22.68 6.70
C VAL A 131 -10.39 23.00 6.06
N SER A 132 -10.45 23.14 4.75
CA SER A 132 -11.71 23.30 4.01
C SER A 132 -12.46 21.98 3.87
N LEU A 133 -13.76 22.03 3.57
CA LEU A 133 -14.55 20.82 3.31
C LEU A 133 -14.01 20.02 2.11
N GLU A 134 -13.51 20.71 1.08
CA GLU A 134 -12.86 20.08 -0.08
C GLU A 134 -11.61 19.30 0.34
N GLU A 135 -10.73 19.92 1.14
CA GLU A 135 -9.53 19.26 1.66
C GLU A 135 -9.88 18.09 2.58
N PHE A 136 -10.89 18.25 3.44
CA PHE A 136 -11.39 17.17 4.28
C PHE A 136 -11.88 16.01 3.41
N ASN A 137 -12.73 16.26 2.41
CA ASN A 137 -13.22 15.23 1.49
C ASN A 137 -12.08 14.52 0.74
N ALA A 138 -11.01 15.23 0.41
CA ALA A 138 -9.83 14.67 -0.24
C ALA A 138 -8.94 13.79 0.67
N LEU A 139 -9.18 13.73 1.98
CA LEU A 139 -8.43 12.83 2.88
C LEU A 139 -8.85 11.35 2.68
N PRO A 140 -7.91 10.39 2.75
CA PRO A 140 -8.23 8.96 2.79
C PRO A 140 -8.96 8.60 4.09
N LYS A 141 -9.54 7.39 4.14
CA LYS A 141 -10.10 6.87 5.40
C LYS A 141 -8.95 6.34 6.25
N VAL A 142 -8.73 6.92 7.42
CA VAL A 142 -7.78 6.40 8.42
C VAL A 142 -8.53 5.78 9.58
N THR A 143 -7.86 4.93 10.34
CA THR A 143 -8.35 4.42 11.63
C THR A 143 -7.48 4.99 12.76
N PRO A 144 -7.89 4.86 14.03
CA PRO A 144 -7.05 5.21 15.19
C PRO A 144 -5.62 4.67 15.11
N TYR A 145 -5.46 3.42 14.66
CA TYR A 145 -4.16 2.76 14.53
C TYR A 145 -3.18 3.47 13.59
N PHE A 146 -3.66 4.27 12.63
CA PHE A 146 -2.78 5.10 11.82
C PHE A 146 -1.97 6.09 12.69
N PHE A 147 -2.64 6.67 13.69
CA PHE A 147 -2.03 7.62 14.62
C PHE A 147 -1.30 6.91 15.74
N ASP A 148 -1.84 5.82 16.28
CA ASP A 148 -1.18 5.03 17.34
C ASP A 148 0.18 4.48 16.88
N TYR A 149 0.33 4.20 15.58
CA TYR A 149 1.58 3.76 14.96
C TYR A 149 2.42 4.89 14.36
N ASN A 150 2.08 6.15 14.69
CA ASN A 150 2.73 7.37 14.22
C ASN A 150 2.97 7.38 12.71
N MET A 151 1.99 6.91 11.93
CA MET A 151 2.15 6.78 10.50
C MET A 151 1.98 8.12 9.79
N LYS A 152 2.67 8.27 8.65
CA LYS A 152 2.53 9.43 7.77
C LYS A 152 2.48 9.00 6.31
N ILE A 153 1.55 9.59 5.57
CA ILE A 153 1.49 9.43 4.11
C ILE A 153 2.55 10.36 3.52
N ARG A 154 3.50 9.83 2.73
CA ARG A 154 4.62 10.62 2.18
C ARG A 154 4.24 11.48 0.98
N SER A 155 3.08 11.24 0.38
CA SER A 155 2.50 12.05 -0.68
C SER A 155 1.40 12.95 -0.14
N ARG A 156 1.09 14.06 -0.83
CA ARG A 156 -0.10 14.86 -0.54
C ARG A 156 -1.34 13.95 -0.50
N PRO A 157 -2.12 13.94 0.59
CA PRO A 157 -3.38 13.22 0.64
C PRO A 157 -4.32 13.73 -0.46
N GLN A 158 -4.80 12.81 -1.29
CA GLN A 158 -5.79 13.07 -2.32
C GLN A 158 -6.66 11.83 -2.44
N ASN A 159 -7.96 12.01 -2.60
CA ASN A 159 -8.91 10.92 -2.67
C ASN A 159 -10.04 11.30 -3.65
N PRO A 160 -10.20 10.62 -4.79
CA PRO A 160 -9.37 9.51 -5.27
C PRO A 160 -7.93 9.93 -5.59
N VAL A 161 -6.99 8.99 -5.41
CA VAL A 161 -5.64 9.10 -5.96
C VAL A 161 -5.73 8.77 -7.45
N VAL A 162 -5.71 9.79 -8.30
CA VAL A 162 -5.81 9.64 -9.76
C VAL A 162 -4.44 9.37 -10.38
N PHE A 163 -4.35 8.40 -11.27
CA PHE A 163 -3.10 8.08 -11.97
C PHE A 163 -3.34 7.36 -13.30
N LYS A 164 -2.26 7.20 -14.08
CA LYS A 164 -2.21 6.39 -15.31
C LYS A 164 -1.19 5.29 -15.12
N VAL A 165 -1.57 4.06 -15.43
CA VAL A 165 -0.77 2.82 -15.43
C VAL A 165 -0.28 2.40 -14.04
N HIS A 166 0.44 3.27 -13.34
CA HIS A 166 1.18 2.93 -12.15
C HIS A 166 1.11 4.04 -11.10
N LYS A 167 0.96 3.66 -9.83
CA LYS A 167 1.10 4.57 -8.69
C LYS A 167 1.86 3.91 -7.55
N GLU A 168 2.83 4.65 -7.02
CA GLU A 168 3.50 4.28 -5.78
C GLU A 168 2.86 5.03 -4.60
N VAL A 169 2.32 4.29 -3.63
CA VAL A 169 1.82 4.81 -2.35
C VAL A 169 2.88 4.52 -1.29
N LYS A 170 3.29 5.54 -0.53
CA LYS A 170 4.31 5.43 0.52
C LYS A 170 3.77 5.85 1.86
N ILE A 171 3.91 4.98 2.85
CA ILE A 171 3.52 5.22 4.23
C ILE A 171 4.77 5.01 5.10
N SER A 172 5.17 6.05 5.82
CA SER A 172 6.25 5.97 6.80
C SER A 172 5.69 5.67 8.19
N ALA A 173 6.45 4.95 9.01
CA ALA A 173 6.24 4.76 10.43
C ALA A 173 7.53 5.13 11.20
N HIS A 174 7.45 5.24 12.52
CA HIS A 174 8.60 5.57 13.36
C HIS A 174 9.49 4.36 13.73
N GLU A 175 9.02 3.15 13.44
CA GLU A 175 9.73 1.89 13.67
C GLU A 175 9.30 0.82 12.64
N PRO A 176 10.02 -0.31 12.52
CA PRO A 176 9.69 -1.35 11.55
C PRO A 176 8.31 -1.98 11.76
N MET A 177 7.48 -1.91 10.72
CA MET A 177 6.12 -2.44 10.71
C MET A 177 6.01 -3.74 9.91
N ARG A 178 5.17 -4.64 10.38
CA ARG A 178 4.62 -5.72 9.56
C ARG A 178 3.48 -5.16 8.71
N TRP A 179 3.55 -5.35 7.39
CA TRP A 179 2.55 -4.84 6.45
C TRP A 179 1.76 -5.97 5.80
N LYS A 180 0.46 -5.77 5.59
CA LYS A 180 -0.38 -6.47 4.61
C LYS A 180 -1.27 -5.46 3.90
N TYR A 181 -1.89 -5.87 2.81
CA TYR A 181 -2.78 -5.02 2.05
C TYR A 181 -3.82 -5.83 1.30
N LYS A 182 -4.88 -5.14 0.89
CA LYS A 182 -5.89 -5.63 -0.03
C LYS A 182 -6.11 -4.61 -1.14
N LEU A 183 -6.06 -5.07 -2.38
CA LEU A 183 -6.51 -4.34 -3.57
C LEU A 183 -7.70 -5.08 -4.17
N TYR A 184 -8.79 -4.36 -4.40
CA TYR A 184 -10.02 -4.89 -5.01
C TYR A 184 -10.77 -3.75 -5.71
N ALA A 185 -11.60 -4.08 -6.70
CA ALA A 185 -12.39 -3.10 -7.42
C ALA A 185 -13.41 -2.42 -6.49
N ALA A 186 -13.70 -1.14 -6.71
CA ALA A 186 -14.52 -0.34 -5.79
C ALA A 186 -16.01 -0.73 -5.77
N ASP A 187 -16.47 -1.45 -6.79
CA ASP A 187 -17.81 -2.03 -6.95
C ASP A 187 -17.91 -3.48 -6.42
N GLU A 188 -16.80 -4.09 -6.01
CA GLU A 188 -16.76 -5.42 -5.43
C GLU A 188 -16.78 -5.40 -3.89
N ILE A 189 -17.21 -6.52 -3.31
CA ILE A 189 -17.03 -6.80 -1.87
C ILE A 189 -15.52 -6.96 -1.59
N GLU A 190 -15.08 -6.48 -0.41
CA GLU A 190 -13.69 -6.56 0.03
C GLU A 190 -13.10 -7.97 -0.18
N ASN A 191 -12.10 -8.05 -1.05
CA ASN A 191 -11.39 -9.28 -1.37
C ASN A 191 -9.89 -9.01 -1.57
N ALA A 192 -9.14 -10.01 -2.00
CA ALA A 192 -7.69 -9.92 -2.22
C ALA A 192 -7.28 -10.33 -3.65
N SER A 193 -8.24 -10.34 -4.59
CA SER A 193 -8.05 -10.89 -5.95
C SER A 193 -6.97 -10.15 -6.74
N LEU A 194 -6.76 -8.86 -6.45
CA LEU A 194 -5.81 -8.01 -7.17
C LEU A 194 -4.51 -7.75 -6.39
N ASN A 195 -4.25 -8.45 -5.29
CA ASN A 195 -3.05 -8.24 -4.48
C ASN A 195 -1.75 -8.47 -5.26
N ASN A 196 -1.76 -9.37 -6.23
CA ASN A 196 -0.61 -9.65 -7.08
C ASN A 196 -0.32 -8.53 -8.10
N TYR A 197 -1.12 -7.46 -8.14
CA TYR A 197 -0.85 -6.24 -8.91
C TYR A 197 -0.22 -5.12 -8.06
N VAL A 198 0.13 -5.43 -6.81
CA VAL A 198 0.82 -4.52 -5.89
C VAL A 198 2.21 -5.07 -5.58
N PHE A 199 3.24 -4.33 -5.94
CA PHE A 199 4.60 -4.61 -5.54
C PHE A 199 4.92 -3.88 -4.24
N CYS A 200 4.81 -4.59 -3.12
CA CYS A 200 5.16 -4.06 -1.80
C CYS A 200 6.64 -4.28 -1.49
N GLN A 201 7.35 -3.23 -1.09
CA GLN A 201 8.73 -3.30 -0.62
C GLN A 201 8.96 -2.34 0.55
N LEU A 202 9.99 -2.60 1.34
CA LEU A 202 10.40 -1.72 2.43
C LEU A 202 11.55 -0.81 1.97
N LYS A 203 11.47 0.47 2.33
CA LYS A 203 12.47 1.51 2.01
C LYS A 203 12.91 2.22 3.28
N GLU A 204 13.99 3.01 3.17
CA GLU A 204 14.50 3.87 4.25
C GLU A 204 14.70 3.10 5.56
N ASP A 205 15.53 2.05 5.51
CA ASP A 205 15.80 1.16 6.64
C ASP A 205 14.53 0.56 7.27
N ARG A 206 13.58 0.20 6.39
CA ARG A 206 12.29 -0.44 6.71
C ARG A 206 11.26 0.44 7.42
N LEU A 207 11.55 1.73 7.56
CA LEU A 207 10.61 2.69 8.12
C LEU A 207 9.54 3.14 7.12
N VAL A 208 9.68 2.80 5.83
CA VAL A 208 8.71 3.15 4.79
C VAL A 208 8.20 1.92 4.06
N GLY A 209 6.89 1.66 4.18
CA GLY A 209 6.15 0.74 3.32
C GLY A 209 5.86 1.41 1.97
N SER A 210 6.37 0.81 0.89
CA SER A 210 6.25 1.33 -0.48
C SER A 210 5.42 0.35 -1.31
N PHE A 211 4.24 0.77 -1.74
CA PHE A 211 3.25 -0.05 -2.43
C PHE A 211 3.10 0.43 -3.88
N ALA A 212 3.72 -0.29 -4.80
CA ALA A 212 3.69 0.01 -6.23
C ALA A 212 2.48 -0.69 -6.89
N VAL A 213 1.38 0.04 -7.06
CA VAL A 213 0.10 -0.46 -7.56
C VAL A 213 0.02 -0.29 -9.07
N THR A 214 -0.29 -1.37 -9.80
CA THR A 214 -0.42 -1.39 -11.26
C THR A 214 -1.62 -2.25 -11.68
N PRO A 215 -2.86 -1.74 -11.60
CA PRO A 215 -4.05 -2.54 -11.84
C PRO A 215 -4.13 -3.06 -13.29
N PRO A 216 -4.80 -4.22 -13.53
CA PRO A 216 -4.89 -4.82 -14.84
C PRO A 216 -5.86 -4.12 -15.79
N VAL A 217 -6.87 -3.42 -15.26
CA VAL A 217 -7.90 -2.72 -16.03
C VAL A 217 -8.09 -1.29 -15.52
N GLU A 218 -8.70 -0.46 -16.34
CA GLU A 218 -9.09 0.91 -15.96
C GLU A 218 -10.24 0.85 -14.96
N GLY A 219 -10.29 1.82 -14.06
CA GLY A 219 -11.36 1.92 -13.07
C GLY A 219 -10.88 2.28 -11.68
N ARG A 220 -11.81 2.13 -10.72
CA ARG A 220 -11.63 2.53 -9.34
C ARG A 220 -11.39 1.32 -8.45
N TYR A 221 -10.47 1.48 -7.50
CA TYR A 221 -10.04 0.41 -6.60
C TYR A 221 -9.94 0.90 -5.18
N TYR A 222 -10.34 0.09 -4.21
CA TYR A 222 -9.97 0.31 -2.83
C TYR A 222 -8.61 -0.33 -2.56
N PHE A 223 -7.69 0.47 -2.02
CA PHE A 223 -6.42 0.00 -1.52
C PHE A 223 -6.37 0.15 -0.01
N LYS A 224 -6.54 -0.98 0.68
CA LYS A 224 -6.63 -1.08 2.13
C LYS A 224 -5.32 -1.60 2.69
N VAL A 225 -4.69 -0.84 3.59
CA VAL A 225 -3.39 -1.18 4.19
C VAL A 225 -3.58 -1.58 5.63
N TYR A 226 -2.92 -2.68 6.00
CA TYR A 226 -2.87 -3.19 7.35
C TYR A 226 -1.44 -3.14 7.87
N ALA A 227 -1.29 -2.78 9.14
CA ALA A 227 0.00 -2.75 9.77
C ALA A 227 -0.05 -3.09 11.25
N LYS A 228 1.11 -3.48 11.78
CA LYS A 228 1.39 -3.62 13.21
C LYS A 228 2.90 -3.52 13.45
N PRO A 229 3.39 -2.93 14.55
CA PRO A 229 4.80 -2.96 14.90
C PRO A 229 5.34 -4.38 14.96
N GLU A 230 6.51 -4.63 14.36
CA GLU A 230 7.06 -5.99 14.28
C GLU A 230 7.37 -6.59 15.65
N HIS A 231 7.77 -5.75 16.62
CA HIS A 231 8.08 -6.19 17.97
C HIS A 231 6.83 -6.69 18.75
N GLU A 232 5.63 -6.31 18.30
CA GLU A 232 4.36 -6.79 18.87
C GLU A 232 3.78 -8.00 18.13
N MET A 233 4.48 -8.51 17.10
CA MET A 233 4.04 -9.68 16.34
C MET A 233 4.35 -10.96 17.12
N LYS A 234 3.32 -11.55 17.73
CA LYS A 234 3.29 -12.94 18.20
C LYS A 234 2.68 -13.85 17.13
N GLU A 235 2.82 -15.17 17.27
CA GLU A 235 2.41 -16.17 16.26
C GLU A 235 0.96 -16.04 15.77
N GLU A 236 0.02 -15.55 16.60
CA GLU A 236 -1.42 -15.42 16.27
C GLU A 236 -1.93 -13.97 16.22
N THR A 237 -1.07 -13.01 15.87
CA THR A 237 -1.48 -11.60 15.93
C THR A 237 -2.06 -11.09 14.62
N ASN A 238 -3.32 -10.64 14.67
CA ASN A 238 -3.94 -9.96 13.54
C ASN A 238 -3.34 -8.55 13.34
N LEU A 239 -3.24 -8.13 12.08
CA LEU A 239 -2.84 -6.77 11.73
C LEU A 239 -4.05 -5.85 11.78
N HIS A 240 -3.81 -4.57 12.09
CA HIS A 240 -4.87 -3.57 12.12
C HIS A 240 -4.97 -2.84 10.79
N ASN A 241 -6.19 -2.60 10.32
CA ASN A 241 -6.41 -1.69 9.20
C ASN A 241 -5.98 -0.28 9.63
N VAL A 242 -5.04 0.33 8.92
CA VAL A 242 -4.53 1.67 9.25
C VAL A 242 -5.07 2.73 8.29
N VAL A 243 -5.18 2.44 7.00
CA VAL A 243 -5.64 3.41 6.00
C VAL A 243 -6.26 2.74 4.79
N ILE A 244 -7.27 3.39 4.21
CA ILE A 244 -7.94 2.98 2.97
C ILE A 244 -7.95 4.15 1.99
N PHE A 245 -7.38 3.92 0.81
CA PHE A 245 -7.39 4.85 -0.32
C PHE A 245 -8.42 4.42 -1.36
N LEU A 246 -9.08 5.39 -2.01
CA LEU A 246 -9.68 5.17 -3.34
C LEU A 246 -8.62 5.51 -4.38
N LEU A 247 -8.33 4.56 -5.26
CA LEU A 247 -7.43 4.69 -6.37
C LEU A 247 -8.26 4.80 -7.67
N ASP A 248 -7.95 5.75 -8.55
CA ASP A 248 -8.63 5.91 -9.84
C ASP A 248 -7.61 5.79 -10.99
N CYS A 249 -7.60 4.63 -11.64
CA CYS A 249 -6.69 4.28 -12.72
C CYS A 249 -7.33 4.63 -14.06
N LEU A 250 -6.89 5.73 -14.66
CA LEU A 250 -7.47 6.24 -15.91
C LEU A 250 -6.98 5.49 -17.17
N VAL A 251 -5.85 4.81 -17.09
CA VAL A 251 -5.25 4.05 -18.21
C VAL A 251 -4.57 2.82 -17.64
N ALA A 252 -4.90 1.63 -18.13
CA ALA A 252 -4.22 0.40 -17.73
C ALA A 252 -3.16 -0.03 -18.75
N LYS A 253 -2.13 -0.74 -18.29
CA LYS A 253 -1.11 -1.31 -19.17
C LYS A 253 -1.65 -2.56 -19.84
N LYS A 254 -1.60 -2.60 -21.18
CA LYS A 254 -1.94 -3.81 -21.96
C LYS A 254 -0.97 -4.95 -21.64
N TYR A 255 -1.51 -6.17 -21.53
CA TYR A 255 -0.75 -7.41 -21.30
C TYR A 255 0.12 -7.38 -20.04
N ILE A 256 -0.39 -6.80 -18.96
CA ILE A 256 0.28 -6.85 -17.66
C ILE A 256 0.14 -8.24 -17.04
N GLN A 257 1.27 -8.79 -16.61
CA GLN A 257 1.31 -10.02 -15.82
C GLN A 257 1.30 -9.66 -14.33
N PRO A 258 0.56 -10.39 -13.49
CA PRO A 258 0.63 -10.24 -12.04
C PRO A 258 2.03 -10.63 -11.53
N TYR A 259 2.44 -10.06 -10.40
CA TYR A 259 3.61 -10.50 -9.67
C TYR A 259 3.36 -11.90 -9.08
N PRO A 260 4.41 -12.73 -8.92
CA PRO A 260 4.31 -13.97 -8.16
C PRO A 260 3.74 -13.69 -6.77
N HIS A 261 2.92 -14.60 -6.25
CA HIS A 261 2.31 -14.42 -4.94
C HIS A 261 3.38 -14.24 -3.85
N ASN A 262 3.25 -13.19 -3.03
CA ASN A 262 4.15 -12.94 -1.91
C ASN A 262 3.37 -12.40 -0.70
N GLU A 263 3.45 -13.11 0.42
CA GLU A 263 2.70 -12.77 1.64
C GLU A 263 3.33 -11.63 2.45
N VAL A 264 4.61 -11.36 2.21
CA VAL A 264 5.40 -10.33 2.90
C VAL A 264 5.94 -9.31 1.90
N PRO A 265 6.32 -8.10 2.34
CA PRO A 265 7.03 -7.17 1.49
C PRO A 265 8.26 -7.84 0.83
N TRP A 266 8.47 -7.57 -0.45
CA TRP A 266 9.63 -8.04 -1.18
C TRP A 266 10.91 -7.42 -0.59
N GLY A 267 11.94 -8.25 -0.43
CA GLY A 267 13.27 -7.88 0.01
C GLY A 267 13.74 -8.58 1.28
N PRO A 268 14.80 -8.04 1.91
CA PRO A 268 15.33 -8.54 3.17
C PRO A 268 14.31 -8.47 4.32
N THR A 269 14.23 -9.54 5.10
CA THR A 269 13.44 -9.62 6.34
C THR A 269 14.24 -9.12 7.55
N GLN A 270 13.60 -9.01 8.72
CA GLN A 270 14.30 -8.69 9.97
C GLN A 270 15.51 -9.60 10.23
N CYS A 271 15.37 -10.92 10.01
CA CYS A 271 16.45 -11.88 10.21
C CYS A 271 17.70 -11.59 9.38
N PHE A 272 17.56 -11.01 8.19
CA PHE A 272 18.71 -10.59 7.36
C PHE A 272 19.56 -9.53 8.06
N TYR A 273 18.90 -8.55 8.69
CA TYR A 273 19.56 -7.48 9.43
C TYR A 273 20.08 -7.97 10.78
N ASP A 274 19.34 -8.84 11.47
CA ASP A 274 19.78 -9.46 12.74
C ASP A 274 21.09 -10.22 12.56
N TYR A 275 21.26 -10.91 11.42
CA TYR A 275 22.49 -11.60 11.05
C TYR A 275 23.52 -10.71 10.35
N ARG A 276 23.32 -9.38 10.38
CA ARG A 276 24.27 -8.36 9.89
C ARG A 276 24.64 -8.55 8.42
N MET A 277 23.74 -9.09 7.62
CA MET A 277 23.92 -9.24 6.18
C MET A 277 23.68 -7.91 5.46
N LYS A 278 24.33 -7.72 4.31
CA LYS A 278 24.13 -6.53 3.47
C LYS A 278 24.09 -6.88 2.00
N MET A 279 23.25 -6.19 1.23
CA MET A 279 23.31 -6.23 -0.23
C MET A 279 24.38 -5.25 -0.73
N ILE A 280 25.27 -5.70 -1.61
CA ILE A 280 26.40 -4.88 -2.08
C ILE A 280 26.10 -4.19 -3.41
N ASN A 281 25.52 -4.91 -4.37
CA ASN A 281 25.35 -4.44 -5.75
C ASN A 281 23.87 -4.30 -6.15
N GLN A 282 22.99 -4.25 -5.17
CA GLN A 282 21.54 -4.26 -5.36
C GLN A 282 20.89 -3.36 -4.30
N SER A 283 20.08 -2.38 -4.73
CA SER A 283 19.44 -1.39 -3.86
C SER A 283 18.01 -1.73 -3.47
N GLY A 284 17.40 -2.71 -4.13
CA GLY A 284 16.02 -3.12 -3.89
C GLY A 284 15.76 -4.57 -4.30
N PRO A 285 14.55 -5.07 -4.01
CA PRO A 285 14.25 -6.49 -4.12
C PRO A 285 14.01 -6.99 -5.55
N MET A 286 13.93 -6.08 -6.52
CA MET A 286 13.70 -6.43 -7.93
C MET A 286 15.03 -6.51 -8.70
N ILE A 287 15.33 -7.68 -9.24
CA ILE A 287 16.52 -8.01 -10.00
C ILE A 287 16.11 -8.16 -11.47
N VAL A 288 16.35 -7.13 -12.27
CA VAL A 288 15.99 -7.13 -13.69
C VAL A 288 17.13 -7.68 -14.56
N THR A 289 16.83 -8.55 -15.52
CA THR A 289 17.79 -9.07 -16.51
C THR A 289 17.25 -8.99 -17.95
N TRP A 290 18.15 -8.72 -18.89
CA TRP A 290 17.89 -8.58 -20.34
C TRP A 290 18.74 -9.59 -21.14
N GLY A 291 18.59 -10.87 -20.84
CA GLY A 291 19.29 -11.97 -21.53
C GLY A 291 20.75 -12.16 -21.11
N GLY A 292 21.17 -11.50 -20.03
CA GLY A 292 22.51 -11.60 -19.47
C GLY A 292 22.53 -12.22 -18.07
N LYS A 293 23.72 -12.58 -17.63
CA LYS A 293 23.95 -13.00 -16.24
C LYS A 293 23.81 -11.80 -15.31
N ARG A 294 22.97 -11.91 -14.28
CA ARG A 294 22.84 -10.87 -13.25
C ARG A 294 23.34 -11.40 -11.92
N LYS A 295 24.17 -10.64 -11.22
CA LYS A 295 24.72 -11.03 -9.92
C LYS A 295 23.96 -10.34 -8.77
N LEU A 296 23.67 -11.06 -7.71
CA LEU A 296 23.37 -10.55 -6.38
C LEU A 296 24.53 -10.92 -5.46
N ILE A 297 25.13 -9.91 -4.84
CA ILE A 297 26.26 -10.05 -3.93
C ILE A 297 25.78 -9.69 -2.54
N LEU A 298 25.86 -10.65 -1.63
CA LEU A 298 25.55 -10.47 -0.22
C LEU A 298 26.85 -10.48 0.57
N GLU A 299 27.05 -9.48 1.43
CA GLU A 299 28.09 -9.51 2.46
C GLU A 299 27.55 -10.24 3.69
N VAL A 300 28.36 -11.14 4.22
CA VAL A 300 28.08 -11.93 5.44
C VAL A 300 29.23 -11.74 6.42
N LYS A 301 28.92 -11.56 7.71
CA LYS A 301 29.94 -11.40 8.76
C LYS A 301 30.26 -12.70 9.49
N ASP A 302 29.30 -13.60 9.53
CA ASP A 302 29.40 -14.89 10.20
C ASP A 302 29.43 -16.00 9.13
N VAL A 303 29.99 -17.16 9.47
CA VAL A 303 29.90 -18.34 8.59
C VAL A 303 28.44 -18.78 8.57
N MET A 304 27.76 -18.60 7.43
CA MET A 304 26.32 -18.85 7.33
C MET A 304 26.01 -20.25 6.75
N LEU A 305 24.97 -20.89 7.27
CA LEU A 305 24.25 -21.98 6.61
C LEU A 305 23.13 -21.35 5.76
N ILE A 306 23.25 -21.40 4.44
CA ILE A 306 22.31 -20.77 3.50
C ILE A 306 21.75 -21.83 2.55
N THR A 307 20.45 -21.75 2.29
CA THR A 307 19.76 -22.44 1.19
C THR A 307 18.87 -21.46 0.45
N TYR A 308 18.36 -21.85 -0.71
CA TYR A 308 17.47 -21.03 -1.51
C TYR A 308 16.46 -21.86 -2.30
N GLN A 309 15.36 -21.23 -2.67
CA GLN A 309 14.34 -21.79 -3.56
C GLN A 309 14.06 -20.81 -4.69
N LEU A 310 13.66 -21.35 -5.84
CA LEU A 310 13.21 -20.58 -6.99
C LEU A 310 11.81 -21.04 -7.35
N LEU A 311 10.87 -20.11 -7.43
CA LEU A 311 9.50 -20.37 -7.84
C LEU A 311 9.20 -19.60 -9.14
N ASP A 312 8.31 -20.13 -9.97
CA ASP A 312 7.73 -19.40 -11.10
C ASP A 312 6.64 -18.41 -10.65
N VAL A 313 5.89 -17.86 -11.61
CA VAL A 313 4.83 -16.87 -11.32
C VAL A 313 3.59 -17.49 -10.70
N GLU A 314 3.34 -18.78 -10.98
CA GLU A 314 2.29 -19.59 -10.37
C GLU A 314 2.67 -20.10 -8.96
N GLY A 315 3.94 -19.95 -8.56
CA GLY A 315 4.43 -20.37 -7.25
C GLY A 315 4.90 -21.83 -7.20
N ILE A 316 5.09 -22.46 -8.35
CA ILE A 316 5.61 -23.82 -8.47
C ILE A 316 7.14 -23.78 -8.34
N GLU A 317 7.69 -24.70 -7.54
CA GLU A 317 9.13 -24.80 -7.34
C GLU A 317 9.84 -25.31 -8.60
N MET A 318 10.89 -24.58 -8.99
CA MET A 318 11.71 -24.87 -10.16
C MET A 318 13.05 -25.45 -9.74
N ASP A 319 13.66 -26.30 -10.57
CA ASP A 319 15.06 -26.71 -10.37
C ASP A 319 15.98 -25.51 -10.66
N PRO A 320 16.73 -25.01 -9.66
CA PRO A 320 17.55 -23.82 -9.85
C PRO A 320 18.91 -24.11 -10.50
N LYS A 321 19.32 -25.37 -10.73
CA LYS A 321 20.70 -25.72 -11.16
C LYS A 321 21.18 -24.95 -12.39
N GLU A 322 20.33 -24.82 -13.41
CA GLU A 322 20.65 -24.15 -14.68
C GLU A 322 20.33 -22.64 -14.67
N ILE A 323 19.70 -22.15 -13.60
CA ILE A 323 19.23 -20.77 -13.48
C ILE A 323 20.08 -19.98 -12.48
N ILE A 324 20.53 -20.61 -11.40
CA ILE A 324 21.21 -19.96 -10.29
C ILE A 324 22.52 -20.67 -9.99
N ARG A 325 23.62 -19.94 -10.17
CA ARG A 325 24.95 -20.37 -9.71
C ARG A 325 25.32 -19.62 -8.44
N ARG A 326 25.59 -20.36 -7.36
CA ARG A 326 26.09 -19.84 -6.09
C ARG A 326 27.61 -19.97 -6.00
N GLU A 327 28.28 -18.91 -5.56
CA GLU A 327 29.71 -18.90 -5.27
C GLU A 327 29.95 -18.21 -3.92
N ASP A 328 30.50 -18.98 -2.98
CA ASP A 328 30.82 -18.50 -1.64
C ASP A 328 32.30 -18.09 -1.56
N LYS A 329 32.54 -16.92 -0.97
CA LYS A 329 33.85 -16.40 -0.57
C LYS A 329 33.79 -16.10 0.93
N GLU A 330 34.93 -15.93 1.59
CA GLU A 330 35.01 -15.79 3.07
C GLU A 330 33.95 -14.85 3.67
N ASN A 331 33.77 -13.64 3.10
CA ASN A 331 32.81 -12.65 3.59
C ASN A 331 31.69 -12.32 2.58
N ARG A 332 31.52 -13.12 1.52
CA ARG A 332 30.53 -12.84 0.47
C ARG A 332 29.87 -14.07 -0.09
N VAL A 333 28.58 -13.98 -0.35
CA VAL A 333 27.79 -14.99 -1.05
C VAL A 333 27.29 -14.38 -2.34
N ASN A 334 27.69 -14.94 -3.47
CA ASN A 334 27.32 -14.45 -4.79
C ASN A 334 26.31 -15.40 -5.42
N PHE A 335 25.18 -14.87 -5.86
CA PHE A 335 24.22 -15.57 -6.70
C PHE A 335 24.27 -14.98 -8.10
N THR A 336 24.48 -15.83 -9.12
CA THR A 336 24.42 -15.43 -10.52
C THR A 336 23.19 -16.04 -11.16
N PHE A 337 22.25 -15.19 -11.56
CA PHE A 337 21.00 -15.57 -12.22
C PHE A 337 21.16 -15.57 -13.73
N THR A 338 20.74 -16.66 -14.36
CA THR A 338 20.70 -16.87 -15.81
C THR A 338 19.35 -17.51 -16.19
N PRO A 339 18.24 -16.76 -16.13
CA PRO A 339 16.93 -17.30 -16.50
C PRO A 339 16.91 -17.75 -17.96
N GLN A 340 16.33 -18.92 -18.21
CA GLN A 340 16.25 -19.54 -19.54
C GLN A 340 15.00 -19.13 -20.32
N ARG A 341 13.99 -18.58 -19.63
CA ARG A 341 12.75 -18.07 -20.25
C ARG A 341 12.49 -16.63 -19.79
N VAL A 342 11.78 -15.89 -20.65
CA VAL A 342 11.25 -14.56 -20.30
C VAL A 342 10.12 -14.75 -19.30
N GLY A 343 10.11 -13.92 -18.26
CA GLY A 343 9.12 -14.01 -17.20
C GLY A 343 9.62 -13.52 -15.85
N MET A 344 8.75 -13.63 -14.86
CA MET A 344 9.01 -13.28 -13.47
C MET A 344 9.23 -14.54 -12.64
N TYR A 345 10.22 -14.50 -11.77
CA TYR A 345 10.57 -15.59 -10.86
C TYR A 345 10.74 -15.07 -9.44
N LYS A 346 10.36 -15.89 -8.47
CA LYS A 346 10.50 -15.58 -7.05
C LYS A 346 11.68 -16.35 -6.47
N PHE A 347 12.71 -15.64 -6.05
CA PHE A 347 13.88 -16.19 -5.38
C PHE A 347 13.76 -16.01 -3.87
N LEU A 348 13.72 -17.11 -3.14
CA LEU A 348 13.64 -17.14 -1.68
C LEU A 348 14.99 -17.55 -1.11
N LEU A 349 15.53 -16.74 -0.21
CA LEU A 349 16.79 -16.99 0.48
C LEU A 349 16.51 -17.34 1.94
N PHE A 350 16.99 -18.48 2.40
CA PHE A 350 16.88 -18.93 3.78
C PHE A 350 18.26 -19.14 4.38
N GLY A 351 18.40 -18.89 5.67
CA GLY A 351 19.67 -19.18 6.32
C GLY A 351 19.79 -18.67 7.75
N MET A 352 20.88 -19.07 8.39
CA MET A 352 21.24 -18.68 9.75
C MET A 352 22.76 -18.80 9.94
N PRO A 353 23.35 -18.17 10.97
CA PRO A 353 24.73 -18.45 11.37
C PRO A 353 24.92 -19.94 11.63
N LYS A 354 26.01 -20.52 11.14
CA LYS A 354 26.28 -21.97 11.20
C LYS A 354 26.23 -22.44 12.65
N PRO A 355 25.29 -23.32 13.03
CA PRO A 355 25.17 -23.79 14.39
C PRO A 355 26.43 -24.54 14.82
N LYS A 356 26.87 -24.33 16.07
CA LYS A 356 28.01 -25.07 16.64
C LYS A 356 27.69 -26.56 16.85
N GLN A 357 26.42 -26.89 17.07
CA GLN A 357 25.94 -28.25 17.30
C GLN A 357 25.29 -28.83 16.05
N LYS A 358 25.53 -30.13 15.80
CA LYS A 358 24.83 -30.86 14.74
C LYS A 358 23.37 -31.09 15.15
N GLY A 359 22.44 -30.86 14.23
CA GLY A 359 21.01 -31.01 14.47
C GLY A 359 20.20 -30.70 13.21
N LYS A 360 18.89 -30.92 13.27
CA LYS A 360 17.95 -30.44 12.26
C LYS A 360 17.54 -29.02 12.61
N TRP A 361 17.89 -28.07 11.77
CA TRP A 361 17.62 -26.65 11.98
C TRP A 361 16.62 -26.15 10.95
N ARG A 362 15.61 -25.43 11.39
CA ARG A 362 14.68 -24.72 10.50
C ARG A 362 15.32 -23.39 10.11
N LEU A 363 15.62 -23.21 8.82
CA LEU A 363 16.24 -21.99 8.33
C LEU A 363 15.16 -20.89 8.17
N PRO A 364 15.29 -19.73 8.84
CA PRO A 364 14.36 -18.63 8.67
C PRO A 364 14.53 -18.00 7.28
N LEU A 365 13.45 -17.40 6.78
CA LEU A 365 13.48 -16.61 5.55
C LEU A 365 14.32 -15.35 5.79
N LEU A 366 15.41 -15.20 5.02
CA LEU A 366 16.27 -14.03 5.04
C LEU A 366 15.79 -12.97 4.06
N ALA A 367 15.37 -13.36 2.85
CA ALA A 367 14.92 -12.39 1.86
C ALA A 367 14.07 -13.03 0.76
N SER A 368 13.18 -12.24 0.17
CA SER A 368 12.44 -12.59 -1.04
C SER A 368 12.78 -11.60 -2.16
N TYR A 369 13.23 -12.08 -3.32
CA TYR A 369 13.59 -11.24 -4.46
C TYR A 369 12.75 -11.60 -5.68
N LEU A 370 12.32 -10.59 -6.42
CA LEU A 370 11.69 -10.77 -7.73
C LEU A 370 12.77 -10.71 -8.79
N ILE A 371 12.95 -11.78 -9.56
CA ILE A 371 13.79 -11.78 -10.75
C ILE A 371 12.88 -11.53 -11.95
N ASP A 372 13.11 -10.43 -12.66
CA ASP A 372 12.32 -10.04 -13.82
C ASP A 372 13.17 -10.18 -15.08
N CYS A 373 12.98 -11.28 -15.80
CA CYS A 373 13.67 -11.57 -17.05
C CYS A 373 12.87 -11.01 -18.22
N LYS A 374 13.38 -9.93 -18.83
CA LYS A 374 12.73 -9.25 -19.96
C LYS A 374 13.07 -9.85 -21.32
N PHE A 375 14.19 -10.57 -21.40
CA PHE A 375 14.71 -11.12 -22.64
C PHE A 375 15.59 -12.32 -22.32
N THR A 376 15.62 -13.33 -23.19
CA THR A 376 16.61 -14.40 -23.16
C THR A 376 17.28 -14.48 -24.52
N ARG A 377 18.60 -14.66 -24.55
CA ARG A 377 19.27 -15.01 -25.80
C ARG A 377 18.85 -16.44 -26.10
N GLN A 378 18.08 -16.67 -27.17
CA GLN A 378 17.90 -18.00 -27.72
C GLN A 378 19.29 -18.58 -27.98
N LEU A 379 19.63 -19.68 -27.29
CA LEU A 379 20.57 -20.64 -27.85
C LEU A 379 19.84 -21.16 -29.08
N TYR A 380 20.31 -20.82 -30.28
CA TYR A 380 19.84 -21.48 -31.49
C TYR A 380 20.14 -22.97 -31.30
N ASP A 381 19.11 -23.81 -31.24
CA ASP A 381 19.27 -25.25 -31.44
C ASP A 381 19.94 -25.45 -32.80
N GLU A 382 21.13 -26.04 -32.83
CA GLU A 382 21.79 -26.42 -34.08
C GLU A 382 20.99 -27.47 -34.87
N ASP A 383 19.91 -28.02 -34.31
CA ASP A 383 19.05 -29.03 -34.94
C ASP A 383 18.01 -28.46 -35.93
N PHE A 384 17.81 -27.14 -35.98
CA PHE A 384 16.95 -26.50 -36.99
C PHE A 384 17.65 -25.29 -37.62
N PRO A 385 18.37 -25.45 -38.75
CA PRO A 385 18.85 -24.30 -39.50
C PRO A 385 17.65 -23.45 -39.96
N PRO A 386 17.80 -22.10 -40.01
CA PRO A 386 16.76 -21.24 -40.55
C PRO A 386 16.40 -21.67 -41.98
N PRO A 387 15.15 -21.49 -42.42
CA PRO A 387 14.74 -21.85 -43.77
C PRO A 387 15.69 -21.20 -44.77
N GLN A 388 16.33 -22.01 -45.61
CA GLN A 388 17.16 -21.51 -46.70
C GLN A 388 16.29 -20.65 -47.60
N VAL A 389 16.49 -19.34 -47.55
CA VAL A 389 15.93 -18.42 -48.53
C VAL A 389 16.55 -18.81 -49.87
N LYS A 390 15.77 -19.45 -50.75
CA LYS A 390 16.17 -19.68 -52.14
C LYS A 390 16.46 -18.31 -52.76
N VAL A 391 17.74 -18.03 -53.00
CA VAL A 391 18.16 -16.91 -53.83
C VAL A 391 17.64 -17.20 -55.23
N PRO A 392 16.82 -16.31 -55.84
CA PRO A 392 16.38 -16.50 -57.21
C PRO A 392 17.59 -16.52 -58.15
N GLU A 393 17.62 -17.46 -59.09
CA GLU A 393 18.60 -17.50 -60.17
C GLU A 393 18.64 -16.15 -60.91
N LYS A 394 19.85 -15.70 -61.24
CA LYS A 394 20.08 -14.48 -62.02
C LYS A 394 19.50 -14.67 -63.42
N GLU A 395 18.38 -13.99 -63.72
CA GLU A 395 17.97 -13.77 -65.10
C GLU A 395 18.92 -12.74 -65.76
N GLU A 396 19.42 -13.08 -66.95
CA GLU A 396 20.28 -12.22 -67.78
C GLU A 396 19.53 -10.94 -68.24
N PRO A 397 20.22 -9.78 -68.34
CA PRO A 397 19.57 -8.52 -68.69
C PRO A 397 19.21 -8.45 -70.19
N LYS A 398 17.94 -8.14 -70.49
CA LYS A 398 17.46 -7.75 -71.83
C LYS A 398 17.88 -6.30 -72.16
N PRO A 399 18.13 -5.98 -73.45
CA PRO A 399 18.73 -4.71 -73.87
C PRO A 399 17.81 -3.49 -73.76
N GLU A 400 18.41 -2.33 -73.44
CA GLU A 400 17.75 -1.02 -73.24
C GLU A 400 17.15 -0.41 -74.53
N PRO A 401 15.96 0.21 -74.45
CA PRO A 401 15.48 1.16 -75.46
C PRO A 401 15.88 2.62 -75.14
N PRO A 402 15.92 3.51 -76.15
CA PRO A 402 16.68 4.76 -76.11
C PRO A 402 16.03 5.89 -75.29
N LYS A 403 16.90 6.71 -74.69
CA LYS A 403 16.60 7.90 -73.87
C LYS A 403 15.88 9.00 -74.67
N LYS A 404 14.79 9.54 -74.12
CA LYS A 404 14.20 10.83 -74.54
C LYS A 404 14.36 11.88 -73.44
N GLU A 405 14.61 13.11 -73.89
CA GLU A 405 15.10 14.27 -73.15
C GLU A 405 14.22 14.78 -71.98
N LYS A 406 14.92 15.33 -70.99
CA LYS A 406 14.38 16.03 -69.82
C LYS A 406 13.84 17.41 -70.20
N ARG A 407 12.56 17.69 -69.94
CA ARG A 407 12.08 19.07 -69.69
C ARG A 407 12.15 19.37 -68.20
N LYS A 408 12.99 20.35 -67.84
CA LYS A 408 13.11 20.92 -66.48
C LYS A 408 11.90 21.80 -66.20
N ILE A 409 11.25 21.62 -65.05
CA ILE A 409 10.43 22.66 -64.41
C ILE A 409 10.92 22.82 -62.98
N LYS A 410 11.33 24.05 -62.64
CA LYS A 410 11.78 24.50 -61.32
C LYS A 410 10.56 24.69 -60.41
N ILE A 411 10.68 24.26 -59.16
CA ILE A 411 9.73 24.65 -58.09
C ILE A 411 10.51 25.51 -57.10
N ALA A 412 10.04 26.73 -56.91
CA ALA A 412 10.54 27.70 -55.95
C ALA A 412 9.83 27.51 -54.60
N PHE A 413 10.58 27.64 -53.51
CA PHE A 413 10.07 27.69 -52.15
C PHE A 413 9.62 29.12 -51.80
N LEU A 414 8.40 29.26 -51.28
CA LEU A 414 7.98 30.42 -50.49
C LEU A 414 8.12 30.06 -49.01
N ARG A 415 8.52 31.07 -48.24
CA ARG A 415 9.00 31.03 -46.84
C ARG A 415 8.04 30.39 -45.85
#